data_AF-A0A5N4E2W3-F1
#
_entry.id   AF-A0A5N4E2W3-F1
#
_cell.length_a   1.000
_cell.length_b   1.000
_cell.length_c   1.000
_cell.angle_alpha   90.00
_cell.angle_beta   90.00
_cell.angle_gamma   90.00
#
_symmetry.space_group_name_H-M   'P 1'
#
loop_
_entity.id
_entity.type
_entity.pdbx_description
1 polymer ?
#
loop_
_entity_poly.entity_id
_entity_poly.type
_entity_poly.pdbx_seq_one_letter_code
_entity_poly.pdbx_strand_id
1 'polypeptide(L)'
;METEAGPGRPRGVAMETSPRQGETSPRQGLPSPVSQLDQNLVESLCKAGAAVAAASWDPRKHSLLIVIGDIGTESQLRAVRAHLEQGILSWNIDLSSIDLNQQLRLFITRHLAHFSSEVKGQRTLCHQSEILETIILVNPSADSISSEVHHLLSSPSVHKLLILSGQSLEPGGDLILQSGTYSYQNFAQVLHNPEGKVIGATWDYPVPKRPCTSG
;
A
#
# COMPACT_ATOMS: atom_id res chain seq x y z
N MET A 1 5.24 14.77 69.18
CA MET A 1 4.26 15.61 69.89
C MET A 1 3.73 16.56 68.82
N GLU A 2 2.49 16.56 68.34
CA GLU A 2 1.16 16.16 68.80
C GLU A 2 0.24 16.18 67.53
N THR A 3 -0.47 15.09 67.21
CA THR A 3 -1.94 14.84 67.32
C THR A 3 -2.82 15.49 66.24
N GLU A 4 -3.50 14.67 65.41
CA GLU A 4 -4.96 14.42 65.36
C GLU A 4 -5.75 15.45 64.52
N ALA A 5 -6.46 15.08 63.45
CA ALA A 5 -7.72 14.34 63.32
C ALA A 5 -8.84 15.32 62.90
N GLY A 6 -9.69 14.90 61.96
CA GLY A 6 -10.88 15.64 61.59
C GLY A 6 -11.77 14.87 60.61
N PRO A 7 -12.89 14.28 61.05
CA PRO A 7 -13.91 13.73 60.18
C PRO A 7 -15.14 14.66 60.11
N GLY A 8 -15.82 14.69 58.95
CA GLY A 8 -17.08 15.40 58.76
C GLY A 8 -18.12 14.58 58.01
N ARG A 9 -19.17 14.14 58.71
CA ARG A 9 -20.49 13.70 58.18
C ARG A 9 -21.45 14.90 58.21
N PRO A 10 -22.55 14.90 57.43
CA PRO A 10 -23.91 14.54 57.95
C PRO A 10 -24.75 13.69 56.94
N ARG A 11 -25.65 12.76 57.36
CA ARG A 11 -27.10 12.86 57.77
C ARG A 11 -28.03 13.43 56.66
N GLY A 12 -29.25 12.94 56.36
CA GLY A 12 -30.18 11.92 56.89
C GLY A 12 -31.30 11.65 55.84
N VAL A 13 -31.83 10.43 55.72
CA VAL A 13 -33.12 9.88 56.22
C VAL A 13 -34.43 10.54 55.73
N ALA A 14 -35.08 9.81 54.80
CA ALA A 14 -36.52 9.45 54.62
C ALA A 14 -37.64 10.49 54.40
N MET A 15 -38.51 10.20 53.40
CA MET A 15 -39.93 9.84 53.61
C MET A 15 -40.62 9.40 52.31
N GLU A 16 -41.34 8.28 52.39
CA GLU A 16 -42.29 7.76 51.39
C GLU A 16 -43.44 8.75 51.10
N THR A 17 -43.99 8.72 49.88
CA THR A 17 -45.43 8.52 49.65
C THR A 17 -45.67 8.10 48.18
N SER A 18 -46.35 6.98 47.99
CA SER A 18 -47.09 6.64 46.74
C SER A 18 -48.56 7.08 46.94
N PRO A 19 -49.39 7.36 45.92
CA PRO A 19 -49.94 6.29 45.06
C PRO A 19 -50.33 6.64 43.59
N ARG A 20 -50.22 5.60 42.74
CA ARG A 20 -51.08 5.11 41.63
C ARG A 20 -51.75 6.04 40.60
N GLN A 21 -51.47 5.63 39.35
CA GLN A 21 -52.37 5.39 38.19
C GLN A 21 -53.08 6.56 37.50
N GLY A 22 -52.82 6.68 36.20
CA GLY A 22 -53.58 7.49 35.26
C GLY A 22 -52.94 7.49 33.88
N GLU A 23 -53.20 6.44 33.12
CA GLU A 23 -52.97 6.38 31.67
C GLU A 23 -53.56 7.61 30.98
N THR A 24 -52.78 8.34 30.18
CA THR A 24 -53.27 8.99 28.97
C THR A 24 -52.11 9.16 27.98
N SER A 25 -52.41 8.83 26.73
CA SER A 25 -51.57 8.65 25.56
C SER A 25 -50.48 9.70 25.30
N PRO A 26 -49.37 9.31 24.66
CA PRO A 26 -48.37 10.25 24.17
C PRO A 26 -48.91 11.03 22.96
N ARG A 27 -48.59 12.33 22.96
CA ARG A 27 -48.74 13.25 21.84
C ARG A 27 -48.22 12.63 20.55
N GLN A 28 -49.01 12.78 19.48
CA GLN A 28 -48.59 12.67 18.10
C GLN A 28 -47.35 13.56 17.88
N GLY A 29 -46.18 12.93 17.83
CA GLY A 29 -44.99 13.49 17.22
C GLY A 29 -45.03 13.17 15.73
N LEU A 30 -44.85 14.19 14.89
CA LEU A 30 -44.56 14.07 13.47
C LEU A 30 -43.52 12.95 13.21
N PRO A 31 -43.64 12.16 12.13
CA PRO A 31 -42.54 11.30 11.72
C PRO A 31 -41.38 12.18 11.23
N SER A 32 -40.28 12.20 11.98
CA SER A 32 -39.01 12.75 11.53
C SER A 32 -38.51 11.91 10.35
N PRO A 33 -38.22 12.50 9.17
CA PRO A 33 -37.72 11.77 8.00
C PRO A 33 -36.21 11.53 8.11
N VAL A 34 -35.74 10.99 9.25
CA VAL A 34 -34.30 10.82 9.49
C VAL A 34 -33.88 9.35 9.48
N SER A 35 -34.82 8.40 9.58
CA SER A 35 -34.47 6.98 9.71
C SER A 35 -34.33 6.22 8.37
N GLN A 36 -34.64 6.84 7.23
CA GLN A 36 -34.45 6.22 5.90
C GLN A 36 -33.13 6.60 5.22
N LEU A 37 -32.48 7.68 5.66
CA LEU A 37 -31.18 8.09 5.12
C LEU A 37 -30.05 7.22 5.70
N ASP A 38 -30.13 6.86 6.98
CA ASP A 38 -29.12 6.01 7.65
C ASP A 38 -29.20 4.54 7.20
N GLN A 39 -30.40 3.99 6.96
CA GLN A 39 -30.53 2.63 6.43
C GLN A 39 -30.03 2.53 4.98
N ASN A 40 -30.28 3.57 4.17
CA ASN A 40 -29.68 3.66 2.83
C ASN A 40 -28.18 3.91 2.89
N LEU A 41 -27.66 4.66 3.87
CA LEU A 41 -26.23 4.91 3.99
C LEU A 41 -25.47 3.66 4.42
N VAL A 42 -26.03 2.86 5.35
CA VAL A 42 -25.46 1.58 5.76
C VAL A 42 -25.58 0.52 4.66
N GLU A 43 -26.72 0.41 3.95
CA GLU A 43 -26.83 -0.46 2.77
C GLU A 43 -25.95 0.00 1.60
N SER A 44 -25.78 1.31 1.42
CA SER A 44 -24.91 1.89 0.39
C SER A 44 -23.43 1.76 0.77
N LEU A 45 -23.08 1.73 2.06
CA LEU A 45 -21.75 1.34 2.55
C LEU A 45 -21.50 -0.16 2.41
N CYS A 46 -22.51 -1.01 2.61
CA CYS A 46 -22.41 -2.45 2.33
C CYS A 46 -22.34 -2.74 0.81
N LYS A 47 -23.03 -1.96 -0.03
CA LYS A 47 -22.95 -2.06 -1.51
C LYS A 47 -21.71 -1.37 -2.10
N ALA A 48 -21.22 -0.29 -1.49
CA ALA A 48 -19.93 0.31 -1.82
C ALA A 48 -18.78 -0.59 -1.36
N GLY A 49 -18.93 -1.26 -0.22
CA GLY A 49 -18.07 -2.37 0.21
C GLY A 49 -18.11 -3.55 -0.75
N ALA A 50 -19.22 -3.79 -1.44
CA ALA A 50 -19.34 -4.85 -2.46
C ALA A 50 -18.81 -4.42 -3.85
N ALA A 51 -18.76 -3.13 -4.17
CA ALA A 51 -18.18 -2.63 -5.42
C ALA A 51 -16.67 -2.36 -5.32
N VAL A 52 -16.14 -2.14 -4.11
CA VAL A 52 -14.69 -2.11 -3.84
C VAL A 52 -14.13 -3.52 -3.60
N ALA A 53 -14.97 -4.49 -3.23
CA ALA A 53 -14.60 -5.90 -3.07
C ALA A 53 -14.65 -6.70 -4.38
N ALA A 54 -13.86 -6.27 -5.36
CA ALA A 54 -13.29 -7.19 -6.36
C ALA A 54 -12.02 -6.60 -6.99
N ALA A 55 -11.12 -6.02 -6.18
CA ALA A 55 -9.72 -6.26 -6.48
C ALA A 55 -9.52 -7.78 -6.28
N SER A 56 -9.91 -8.58 -7.27
CA SER A 56 -9.72 -10.02 -7.25
C SER A 56 -8.22 -10.25 -7.34
N TRP A 57 -7.56 -10.20 -6.20
CA TRP A 57 -6.15 -10.53 -6.11
C TRP A 57 -6.01 -11.94 -6.68
N ASP A 58 -5.23 -12.04 -7.74
CA ASP A 58 -4.98 -13.28 -8.43
C ASP A 58 -3.83 -13.98 -7.71
N PRO A 59 -4.09 -15.13 -7.05
CA PRO A 59 -3.04 -15.86 -6.33
C PRO A 59 -1.96 -16.41 -7.26
N ARG A 60 -2.21 -16.43 -8.58
CA ARG A 60 -1.23 -16.86 -9.58
C ARG A 60 -0.30 -15.73 -10.00
N LYS A 61 -0.67 -14.47 -9.70
CA LYS A 61 0.11 -13.29 -10.06
C LYS A 61 1.06 -12.89 -8.95
N HIS A 62 2.24 -12.53 -9.39
CA HIS A 62 3.34 -12.07 -8.58
C HIS A 62 3.78 -10.68 -9.08
N SER A 63 4.20 -9.82 -8.17
CA SER A 63 4.79 -8.53 -8.52
C SER A 63 6.12 -8.33 -7.79
N LEU A 64 7.14 -7.94 -8.53
CA LEU A 64 8.48 -7.65 -8.03
C LEU A 64 8.83 -6.20 -8.36
N LEU A 65 9.09 -5.39 -7.35
CA LEU A 65 9.62 -4.04 -7.47
C LEU A 65 11.00 -3.98 -6.82
N ILE A 66 12.00 -3.58 -7.60
CA ILE A 66 13.36 -3.34 -7.11
C ILE A 66 13.69 -1.88 -7.31
N VAL A 67 14.19 -1.23 -6.27
CA VAL A 67 14.64 0.15 -6.27
C VAL A 67 16.13 0.18 -6.01
N ILE A 68 16.89 0.74 -6.96
CA ILE A 68 18.33 0.94 -6.86
C ILE A 68 18.58 2.44 -6.73
N GLY A 69 18.95 2.85 -5.52
CA GLY A 69 19.35 4.22 -5.20
C GLY A 69 20.72 4.58 -5.80
N ASP A 70 21.29 5.69 -5.35
CA ASP A 70 22.57 6.17 -5.87
C ASP A 70 23.72 5.19 -5.55
N ILE A 71 24.57 4.94 -6.56
CA ILE A 71 25.77 4.09 -6.44
C ILE A 71 26.96 4.89 -6.95
N GLY A 72 27.84 5.30 -6.03
CA GLY A 72 29.04 6.06 -6.33
C GLY A 72 30.33 5.24 -6.38
N THR A 73 30.34 4.03 -5.80
CA THR A 73 31.55 3.20 -5.66
C THR A 73 31.32 1.73 -6.00
N GLU A 74 32.39 1.01 -6.32
CA GLU A 74 32.31 -0.42 -6.65
C GLU A 74 32.02 -1.31 -5.43
N SER A 75 32.41 -0.88 -4.22
CA SER A 75 32.00 -1.56 -2.99
C SER A 75 30.48 -1.48 -2.78
N GLN A 76 29.87 -0.31 -3.05
CA GLN A 76 28.42 -0.13 -3.00
C GLN A 76 27.73 -0.99 -4.06
N LEU A 77 28.25 -1.05 -5.29
CA LEU A 77 27.70 -1.93 -6.33
C LEU A 77 27.71 -3.40 -5.91
N ARG A 78 28.81 -3.88 -5.30
CA ARG A 78 28.90 -5.25 -4.77
C ARG A 78 27.91 -5.48 -3.64
N ALA A 79 27.75 -4.52 -2.73
CA ALA A 79 26.77 -4.60 -1.64
C ALA A 79 25.33 -4.66 -2.18
N VAL A 80 24.99 -3.81 -3.15
CA VAL A 80 23.68 -3.83 -3.82
C VAL A 80 23.45 -5.18 -4.48
N ARG A 81 24.41 -5.71 -5.24
CA ARG A 81 24.27 -7.04 -5.87
C ARG A 81 23.97 -8.14 -4.86
N ALA A 82 24.74 -8.18 -3.76
CA ALA A 82 24.51 -9.15 -2.70
C ALA A 82 23.13 -8.97 -2.04
N HIS A 83 22.71 -7.72 -1.82
CA HIS A 83 21.40 -7.42 -1.25
C HIS A 83 20.25 -7.84 -2.16
N LEU A 84 20.35 -7.60 -3.47
CA LEU A 84 19.35 -8.05 -4.45
C LEU A 84 19.26 -9.58 -4.50
N GLU A 85 20.40 -10.27 -4.52
CA GLU A 85 20.44 -11.73 -4.50
C GLU A 85 19.76 -12.30 -3.24
N GLN A 86 20.12 -11.79 -2.06
CA GLN A 86 19.48 -12.20 -0.81
C GLN A 86 18.00 -11.84 -0.76
N GLY A 87 17.62 -10.65 -1.24
CA GLY A 87 16.22 -10.21 -1.29
C GLY A 87 15.35 -11.12 -2.16
N ILE A 88 15.83 -11.47 -3.37
CA ILE A 88 15.12 -12.38 -4.28
C ILE A 88 15.05 -13.81 -3.70
N LEU A 89 16.15 -14.31 -3.10
CA LEU A 89 16.17 -15.64 -2.48
C LEU A 89 15.30 -15.73 -1.23
N SER A 90 15.10 -14.61 -0.52
CA SER A 90 14.21 -14.54 0.64
C SER A 90 12.73 -14.45 0.28
N TRP A 91 12.39 -14.37 -1.02
CA TRP A 91 11.01 -14.26 -1.45
C TRP A 91 10.24 -15.53 -1.07
N ASN A 92 9.33 -15.40 -0.10
CA ASN A 92 8.50 -16.50 0.38
C ASN A 92 7.35 -16.80 -0.60
N ILE A 93 7.69 -17.43 -1.72
CA ILE A 93 6.74 -17.90 -2.75
C ILE A 93 6.98 -19.38 -3.04
N ASP A 94 5.92 -20.07 -3.41
CA ASP A 94 6.03 -21.48 -3.80
C ASP A 94 6.61 -21.58 -5.21
N LEU A 95 7.89 -21.98 -5.31
CA LEU A 95 8.58 -22.20 -6.59
C LEU A 95 7.92 -23.30 -7.45
N SER A 96 7.04 -24.12 -6.87
CA SER A 96 6.23 -25.07 -7.65
C SER A 96 5.14 -24.37 -8.47
N SER A 97 4.70 -23.18 -8.03
CA SER A 97 3.69 -22.36 -8.71
C SER A 97 4.29 -21.39 -9.73
N ILE A 98 5.58 -21.06 -9.60
CA ILE A 98 6.28 -20.11 -10.48
C ILE A 98 7.76 -20.47 -10.65
N ASP A 99 8.19 -20.67 -11.89
CA ASP A 99 9.60 -20.73 -12.24
C ASP A 99 10.18 -19.30 -12.28
N LEU A 100 10.60 -18.82 -11.10
CA LEU A 100 11.16 -17.48 -10.95
C LEU A 100 12.41 -17.27 -11.82
N ASN A 101 13.25 -18.30 -11.99
CA ASN A 101 14.44 -18.21 -12.82
C ASN A 101 14.10 -17.98 -14.29
N GLN A 102 13.09 -18.67 -14.81
CA GLN A 102 12.59 -18.45 -16.16
C GLN A 102 12.04 -17.02 -16.30
N GLN A 103 11.26 -16.54 -15.34
CA GLN A 103 10.69 -15.19 -15.40
C GLN A 103 11.76 -14.09 -15.35
N LEU A 104 12.79 -14.24 -14.52
CA LEU A 104 13.92 -13.31 -14.48
C LEU A 104 14.74 -13.33 -15.78
N ARG A 105 14.88 -14.51 -16.43
CA ARG A 105 15.51 -14.60 -17.77
C ARG A 105 14.68 -13.89 -18.85
N LEU A 106 13.36 -13.99 -18.77
CA LEU A 106 12.46 -13.24 -19.67
C LEU A 106 12.63 -11.75 -19.47
N PHE A 107 12.69 -11.27 -18.22
CA PHE A 107 12.97 -9.86 -17.93
C PHE A 107 14.29 -9.40 -18.57
N ILE A 108 15.39 -10.15 -18.41
CA ILE A 108 16.70 -9.78 -19.01
C ILE A 108 16.59 -9.58 -20.52
N THR A 109 15.77 -10.39 -21.20
CA THR A 109 15.68 -10.40 -22.67
C THR A 109 14.56 -9.54 -23.25
N ARG A 110 13.52 -9.22 -22.46
CA ARG A 110 12.26 -8.62 -22.96
C ARG A 110 11.78 -7.42 -22.14
N HIS A 111 12.58 -6.90 -21.23
CA HIS A 111 12.21 -5.69 -20.50
C HIS A 111 12.10 -4.50 -21.47
N LEU A 112 11.09 -3.67 -21.21
CA LEU A 112 11.03 -2.33 -21.76
C LEU A 112 11.85 -1.43 -20.84
N ALA A 113 12.56 -0.49 -21.45
CA ALA A 113 13.33 0.51 -20.72
C ALA A 113 12.72 1.89 -20.99
N HIS A 114 12.29 2.55 -19.93
CA HIS A 114 11.93 3.96 -19.93
C HIS A 114 13.08 4.76 -19.33
N PHE A 115 13.45 5.85 -20.02
CA PHE A 115 14.55 6.72 -19.62
C PHE A 115 13.97 8.10 -19.33
N SER A 116 14.20 8.60 -18.11
CA SER A 116 13.82 9.95 -17.74
C SER A 116 15.03 10.88 -17.83
N SER A 117 14.80 12.10 -18.30
CA SER A 117 15.78 13.19 -18.26
C SER A 117 15.71 14.02 -16.98
N GLU A 118 14.75 13.73 -16.10
CA GLU A 118 14.53 14.45 -14.84
C GLU A 118 15.71 14.28 -13.87
N VAL A 119 16.19 13.04 -13.74
CA VAL A 119 17.37 12.70 -12.93
C VAL A 119 18.38 12.00 -13.82
N LYS A 120 19.66 12.35 -13.64
CA LYS A 120 20.74 11.82 -14.48
C LYS A 120 20.80 10.29 -14.35
N GLY A 121 20.66 9.61 -15.48
CA GLY A 121 20.76 8.15 -15.51
C GLY A 121 19.58 7.43 -14.85
N GLN A 122 18.45 8.11 -14.65
CA GLN A 122 17.20 7.50 -14.23
C GLN A 122 16.68 6.54 -15.30
N ARG A 123 16.36 5.31 -14.87
CA ARG A 123 15.82 4.27 -15.75
C ARG A 123 14.75 3.49 -15.00
N THR A 124 13.66 3.21 -15.69
CA THR A 124 12.64 2.26 -15.26
C THR A 124 12.65 1.10 -16.24
N LEU A 125 12.96 -0.09 -15.75
CA LEU A 125 12.93 -1.31 -16.54
C LEU A 125 11.70 -2.10 -16.12
N CYS A 126 10.81 -2.43 -17.05
CA CYS A 126 9.61 -3.19 -16.74
C CYS A 126 9.44 -4.38 -17.69
N HIS A 127 8.99 -5.50 -17.15
CA HIS A 127 8.51 -6.63 -17.93
C HIS A 127 7.29 -7.21 -17.26
N GLN A 128 6.26 -7.46 -18.04
CA GLN A 128 5.04 -8.11 -17.58
C GLN A 128 4.82 -9.39 -18.36
N SER A 129 4.76 -10.50 -17.64
CA SER A 129 4.31 -11.79 -18.15
C SER A 129 2.88 -12.08 -17.65
N GLU A 130 2.36 -13.26 -17.96
CA GLU A 130 1.06 -13.70 -17.45
C GLU A 130 1.05 -13.93 -15.93
N ILE A 131 2.22 -14.24 -15.33
CA ILE A 131 2.34 -14.67 -13.92
C ILE A 131 3.20 -13.74 -13.05
N LEU A 132 4.17 -13.04 -13.64
CA LEU A 132 5.08 -12.12 -12.94
C LEU A 132 5.16 -10.78 -13.66
N GLU A 133 4.93 -9.72 -12.89
CA GLU A 133 5.31 -8.36 -13.25
C GLU A 133 6.62 -8.01 -12.52
N THR A 134 7.60 -7.48 -13.24
CA THR A 134 8.90 -7.06 -12.69
C THR A 134 9.17 -5.62 -13.09
N ILE A 135 9.42 -4.77 -12.11
CA ILE A 135 9.77 -3.36 -12.28
C ILE A 135 11.08 -3.11 -11.52
N ILE A 136 12.07 -2.54 -12.21
CA ILE A 136 13.36 -2.15 -11.62
C ILE A 136 13.59 -0.67 -11.89
N LEU A 137 13.73 0.09 -10.80
CA LEU A 137 14.07 1.49 -10.81
C LEU A 137 15.57 1.66 -10.56
N VAL A 138 16.23 2.40 -11.45
CA VAL A 138 17.67 2.74 -11.33
C VAL A 138 17.79 4.25 -11.27
N ASN A 139 18.47 4.76 -10.24
CA ASN A 139 18.57 6.19 -9.94
C ASN A 139 17.21 6.92 -10.01
N PRO A 140 16.15 6.41 -9.34
CA PRO A 140 14.84 7.04 -9.41
C PRO A 140 14.76 8.35 -8.62
N SER A 141 13.76 9.17 -8.95
CA SER A 141 13.27 10.24 -8.08
C SER A 141 12.36 9.68 -6.99
N ALA A 142 12.19 10.41 -5.88
CA ALA A 142 11.30 10.02 -4.79
C ALA A 142 9.84 9.85 -5.24
N ASP A 143 9.41 10.68 -6.19
CA ASP A 143 8.06 10.60 -6.79
C ASP A 143 7.91 9.32 -7.59
N SER A 144 8.92 8.96 -8.41
CA SER A 144 8.89 7.71 -9.19
C SER A 144 8.80 6.48 -8.29
N ILE A 145 9.55 6.44 -7.16
CA ILE A 145 9.44 5.37 -6.18
C ILE A 145 8.01 5.30 -5.63
N SER A 146 7.45 6.44 -5.24
CA SER A 146 6.11 6.50 -4.65
C SER A 146 5.02 6.03 -5.63
N SER A 147 5.11 6.43 -6.89
CA SER A 147 4.20 5.97 -7.95
C SER A 147 4.29 4.46 -8.18
N GLU A 148 5.50 3.90 -8.27
CA GLU A 148 5.66 2.46 -8.50
C GLU A 148 5.33 1.61 -7.27
N VAL A 149 5.57 2.11 -6.06
CA VAL A 149 5.11 1.46 -4.82
C VAL A 149 3.58 1.46 -4.79
N HIS A 150 2.92 2.56 -5.16
CA HIS A 150 1.47 2.60 -5.24
C HIS A 150 0.93 1.62 -6.30
N HIS A 151 1.58 1.55 -7.47
CA HIS A 151 1.25 0.55 -8.51
C HIS A 151 1.43 -0.87 -7.99
N LEU A 152 2.54 -1.16 -7.32
CA LEU A 152 2.81 -2.46 -6.70
C LEU A 152 1.71 -2.83 -5.71
N LEU A 153 1.28 -1.91 -4.86
CA LEU A 153 0.24 -2.16 -3.85
C LEU A 153 -1.14 -2.34 -4.48
N SER A 154 -1.43 -1.58 -5.54
CA SER A 154 -2.70 -1.60 -6.27
C SER A 154 -2.82 -2.78 -7.26
N SER A 155 -1.70 -3.42 -7.62
CA SER A 155 -1.71 -4.51 -8.59
C SER A 155 -2.46 -5.74 -8.04
N PRO A 156 -3.17 -6.52 -8.89
CA PRO A 156 -3.97 -7.65 -8.45
C PRO A 156 -3.12 -8.91 -8.18
N SER A 157 -1.95 -8.78 -7.57
CA SER A 157 -1.07 -9.89 -7.18
C SER A 157 -1.11 -10.13 -5.67
N VAL A 158 -1.23 -11.38 -5.24
CA VAL A 158 -1.18 -11.75 -3.82
C VAL A 158 0.26 -11.72 -3.29
N HIS A 159 1.20 -12.14 -4.13
CA HIS A 159 2.61 -12.23 -3.76
C HIS A 159 3.37 -11.03 -4.31
N LYS A 160 3.83 -10.15 -3.41
CA LYS A 160 4.56 -8.93 -3.75
C LYS A 160 5.92 -8.93 -3.06
N LEU A 161 6.96 -8.54 -3.78
CA LEU A 161 8.28 -8.30 -3.23
C LEU A 161 8.73 -6.89 -3.59
N LEU A 162 9.11 -6.13 -2.56
CA LEU A 162 9.75 -4.83 -2.68
C LEU A 162 11.17 -4.91 -2.12
N ILE A 163 12.16 -4.55 -2.91
CA ILE A 163 13.55 -4.44 -2.45
C ILE A 163 14.01 -2.99 -2.66
N LEU A 164 14.35 -2.30 -1.55
CA LEU A 164 14.97 -0.98 -1.58
C LEU A 164 16.47 -1.15 -1.31
N SER A 165 17.32 -0.88 -2.30
CA SER A 165 18.76 -1.11 -2.19
C SER A 165 19.56 0.10 -2.67
N GLY A 166 20.56 0.50 -1.89
CA GLY A 166 21.44 1.62 -2.23
C GLY A 166 22.18 2.10 -0.99
N GLN A 167 22.78 3.28 -1.10
CA GLN A 167 23.38 3.95 0.05
C GLN A 167 22.27 4.40 1.02
N SER A 168 22.50 4.24 2.32
CA SER A 168 21.60 4.72 3.37
C SER A 168 22.25 5.86 4.16
N LEU A 169 21.43 6.82 4.59
CA LEU A 169 21.86 7.90 5.47
C LEU A 169 21.55 7.52 6.94
N GLU A 170 22.57 7.47 7.79
CA GLU A 170 22.41 7.27 9.23
C GLU A 170 22.14 8.60 9.96
N PRO A 171 21.30 8.65 11.00
CA PRO A 171 20.67 7.52 11.71
C PRO A 171 19.29 7.08 11.17
N GLY A 172 18.78 7.75 10.13
CA GLY A 172 17.39 7.56 9.66
C GLY A 172 17.18 6.32 8.78
N GLY A 173 18.25 5.77 8.21
CA GLY A 173 18.18 4.69 7.23
C GLY A 173 17.61 5.13 5.88
N ASP A 174 17.56 6.44 5.60
CA ASP A 174 16.96 6.97 4.38
C ASP A 174 17.77 6.55 3.14
N LEU A 175 17.09 6.06 2.11
CA LEU A 175 17.71 5.67 0.86
C LEU A 175 18.20 6.93 0.12
N ILE A 176 19.49 7.01 -0.15
CA ILE A 176 20.10 8.12 -0.88
C ILE A 176 19.82 7.96 -2.37
N LEU A 177 19.29 9.02 -2.96
CA LEU A 177 18.99 9.16 -4.38
C LEU A 177 19.87 10.27 -4.98
N GLN A 178 19.98 10.32 -6.31
CA GLN A 178 20.70 11.42 -6.95
C GLN A 178 20.00 12.78 -6.78
N SER A 179 18.69 12.78 -6.62
CA SER A 179 17.87 13.98 -6.46
C SER A 179 17.39 14.23 -5.02
N GLY A 180 17.98 13.55 -4.01
CA GLY A 180 17.59 13.71 -2.61
C GLY A 180 17.62 12.39 -1.84
N THR A 181 16.64 12.18 -0.97
CA THR A 181 16.51 10.94 -0.18
C THR A 181 15.08 10.41 -0.21
N TYR A 182 14.92 9.11 0.03
CA TYR A 182 13.63 8.46 0.24
C TYR A 182 13.59 7.82 1.61
N SER A 183 12.77 8.39 2.49
CA SER A 183 12.66 7.96 3.88
C SER A 183 11.56 6.92 4.08
N TYR A 184 11.60 6.24 5.23
CA TYR A 184 10.49 5.39 5.67
C TYR A 184 9.16 6.17 5.80
N GLN A 185 9.21 7.47 6.15
CA GLN A 185 8.01 8.30 6.24
C GLN A 185 7.35 8.49 4.87
N ASN A 186 8.15 8.69 3.81
CA ASN A 186 7.63 8.77 2.45
C ASN A 186 6.92 7.46 2.07
N PHE A 187 7.53 6.31 2.36
CA PHE A 187 6.93 5.00 2.13
C PHE A 187 5.63 4.81 2.92
N ALA A 188 5.63 5.15 4.20
CA ALA A 188 4.45 5.04 5.05
C ALA A 188 3.30 5.90 4.53
N GLN A 189 3.56 7.10 4.00
CA GLN A 189 2.51 7.93 3.41
C GLN A 189 1.85 7.26 2.19
N VAL A 190 2.63 6.59 1.34
CA VAL A 190 2.09 5.85 0.17
C VAL A 190 1.18 4.70 0.63
N LEU A 191 1.52 4.02 1.73
CA LEU A 191 0.68 2.95 2.29
C LEU A 191 -0.66 3.47 2.85
N HIS A 192 -0.68 4.66 3.46
CA HIS A 192 -1.87 5.20 4.11
C HIS A 192 -2.80 5.96 3.17
N ASN A 193 -2.34 6.32 1.96
CA ASN A 193 -3.10 7.15 1.03
C ASN A 193 -3.34 6.43 -0.31
N PRO A 194 -4.40 5.59 -0.42
CA PRO A 194 -4.70 4.88 -1.66
C PRO A 194 -5.15 5.80 -2.80
N GLU A 195 -5.55 7.05 -2.51
CA GLU A 195 -5.98 8.06 -3.50
C GLU A 195 -4.87 9.03 -3.91
N GLY A 196 -3.64 8.54 -4.05
CA GLY A 196 -2.55 9.29 -4.66
C GLY A 196 -2.91 9.63 -6.11
N LYS A 197 -3.45 10.84 -6.32
CA LYS A 197 -3.64 11.52 -7.61
C LYS A 197 -2.61 11.03 -8.64
N VAL A 198 -3.06 10.17 -9.56
CA VAL A 198 -2.30 9.71 -10.72
C VAL A 198 -1.90 10.94 -11.53
N ILE A 199 -0.66 11.40 -11.35
CA ILE A 199 -0.03 12.33 -12.27
C ILE A 199 0.53 11.43 -13.37
N GLY A 200 -0.19 11.40 -14.49
CA GLY A 200 -0.12 10.39 -15.56
C GLY A 200 1.27 9.80 -15.84
N ALA A 201 1.40 8.50 -15.58
CA ALA A 201 2.14 7.63 -16.47
C ALA A 201 1.11 6.94 -17.37
N THR A 202 0.89 7.51 -18.57
CA THR A 202 0.16 6.79 -19.61
C THR A 202 1.07 5.66 -20.09
N TRP A 203 0.81 4.44 -19.63
CA TRP A 203 1.52 3.27 -20.14
C TRP A 203 0.91 2.89 -21.48
N ASP A 204 1.48 3.43 -22.56
CA ASP A 204 1.23 2.89 -23.91
C ASP A 204 1.97 1.56 -24.01
N TYR A 205 1.32 0.48 -23.56
CA TYR A 205 1.79 -0.87 -23.84
C TYR A 205 1.32 -1.24 -25.25
N PRO A 206 2.23 -1.41 -26.25
CA PRO A 206 1.85 -2.10 -27.46
C PRO A 206 1.54 -3.55 -27.10
N VAL A 207 0.26 -3.90 -27.06
CA VAL A 207 -0.20 -5.29 -26.97
C VAL A 207 0.43 -6.07 -28.13
N PRO A 208 1.26 -7.10 -27.88
CA PRO A 208 1.78 -7.93 -28.94
C PRO A 208 0.60 -8.61 -29.62
N LYS A 209 0.32 -8.25 -30.88
CA LYS A 209 -0.70 -8.94 -31.68
C LYS A 209 -0.31 -10.41 -31.78
N ARG A 210 -1.15 -11.30 -31.25
CA ARG A 210 -1.00 -12.75 -31.45
C ARG A 210 -0.89 -13.02 -32.95
N PRO A 211 0.09 -13.81 -33.41
CA PRO A 211 0.10 -14.26 -34.80
C PRO A 211 -1.12 -15.15 -35.03
N CYS A 212 -2.00 -14.74 -35.94
CA CYS A 212 -3.06 -15.59 -36.47
C CYS A 212 -2.39 -16.75 -37.20
N THR A 213 -2.41 -17.95 -36.62
CA THR A 213 -2.14 -19.17 -37.36
C THR A 213 -3.36 -19.47 -38.23
N SER A 214 -3.31 -19.06 -39.50
CA SER A 214 -4.12 -19.67 -40.55
C SER A 214 -3.37 -20.87 -41.10
N GLY A 215 -3.87 -22.07 -40.80
CA GLY A 215 -3.49 -23.32 -41.43
C GLY A 215 -4.73 -24.21 -41.48
#